data_AF-A0A2A6FNU6-F1
#
_entry.id   AF-A0A2A6FNU6-F1
#
_cell.length_a   1.000
_cell.length_b   1.000
_cell.length_c   1.000
_cell.angle_alpha   90.00
_cell.angle_beta   90.00
_cell.angle_gamma   90.00
#
_symmetry.space_group_name_H-M   'P 1'
#
loop_
_entity.id
_entity.type
_entity.pdbx_description
1 polymer ?
#
loop_
_entity_poly.entity_id
_entity_poly.type
_entity_poly.pdbx_seq_one_letter_code
_entity_poly.pdbx_strand_id
1 'polypeptide(L)'
;MGTTGCSAQQNVPPVEPSSEIFTELISAPNIVPSVTIDGTVIALSQLNWITDDKPVHLNFTDLTLVPITPLPASGTSLTIVISSDIPPEVLDIGLYSKLDAGGLPDSSDGGTNINCLDSDQCVLTYSPGSLQVRVSVGAHHRIGVVRCGYLKAMATVDKPLAPELVTAAWVFRLTDVE
;
A
#
# COMPACT_ATOMS: atom_id res chain seq x y z
N MET A 1 1.33 80.23 14.16
CA MET A 1 -0.09 79.92 14.38
C MET A 1 -0.43 78.81 13.39
N GLY A 2 -0.37 77.52 13.79
CA GLY A 2 -1.53 76.74 14.27
C GLY A 2 -2.53 76.56 13.12
N THR A 3 -2.75 75.37 12.52
CA THR A 3 -3.46 74.21 13.10
C THR A 3 -3.25 72.90 12.30
N THR A 4 -3.13 71.76 13.01
CA THR A 4 -3.84 70.45 12.88
C THR A 4 -4.33 69.99 11.48
N GLY A 5 -4.24 68.74 11.02
CA GLY A 5 -3.90 67.43 11.60
C GLY A 5 -4.50 66.29 10.74
N CYS A 6 -4.12 65.05 11.09
CA CYS A 6 -4.75 63.75 10.79
C CYS A 6 -4.59 63.10 9.41
N SER A 7 -3.69 62.12 9.40
CA SER A 7 -3.56 60.99 8.49
C SER A 7 -4.88 60.18 8.42
N ALA A 8 -5.43 60.01 7.21
CA ALA A 8 -6.45 59.00 6.96
C ALA A 8 -5.76 57.66 6.68
N GLN A 9 -5.58 56.86 7.72
CA GLN A 9 -5.25 55.45 7.59
C GLN A 9 -6.51 54.74 7.08
N GLN A 10 -6.56 54.37 5.80
CA GLN A 10 -7.64 53.52 5.30
C GLN A 10 -7.50 52.15 5.96
N ASN A 11 -8.52 51.80 6.75
CA ASN A 11 -8.74 50.46 7.30
C ASN A 11 -8.78 49.45 6.15
N VAL A 12 -7.69 48.72 5.95
CA VAL A 12 -7.76 47.43 5.26
C VAL A 12 -8.42 46.47 6.25
N PRO A 13 -9.56 45.84 5.94
CA PRO A 13 -10.11 44.82 6.81
C PRO A 13 -9.06 43.71 7.01
N PRO A 14 -9.00 43.06 8.18
CA PRO A 14 -8.11 41.94 8.37
C PRO A 14 -8.43 40.91 7.29
N VAL A 15 -7.46 40.60 6.44
CA VAL A 15 -7.52 39.38 5.62
C VAL A 15 -7.50 38.25 6.64
N GLU A 16 -8.66 37.68 6.93
CA GLU A 16 -8.70 36.40 7.64
C GLU A 16 -7.82 35.44 6.85
N PRO A 17 -6.83 34.78 7.47
CA PRO A 17 -6.13 33.72 6.79
C PRO A 17 -7.20 32.73 6.34
N SER A 18 -7.27 32.49 5.04
CA SER A 18 -8.15 31.50 4.45
C SER A 18 -7.86 30.17 5.14
N SER A 19 -8.70 29.84 6.11
CA SER A 19 -8.68 28.57 6.79
C SER A 19 -8.83 27.50 5.72
N GLU A 20 -7.98 26.50 5.82
CA GLU A 20 -8.19 25.18 5.23
C GLU A 20 -7.84 25.05 3.75
N ILE A 21 -6.54 25.11 3.46
CA ILE A 21 -5.96 24.03 2.64
C ILE A 21 -6.06 22.75 3.49
N PHE A 22 -7.24 22.14 3.57
CA PHE A 22 -7.29 20.71 3.77
C PHE A 22 -6.69 20.14 2.49
N THR A 23 -5.39 19.88 2.54
CA THR A 23 -4.83 18.87 1.66
C THR A 23 -5.63 17.63 2.04
N GLU A 24 -6.60 17.25 1.21
CA GLU A 24 -7.29 15.97 1.37
C GLU A 24 -6.17 14.96 1.47
N LEU A 25 -5.90 14.48 2.69
CA LEU A 25 -5.03 13.35 2.88
C LEU A 25 -5.76 12.26 2.10
N ILE A 26 -5.23 11.86 0.94
CA ILE A 26 -5.82 10.78 0.16
C ILE A 26 -5.81 9.58 1.10
N SER A 27 -6.97 9.32 1.68
CA SER A 27 -7.09 8.37 2.78
C SER A 27 -6.95 6.99 2.19
N ALA A 28 -6.22 6.11 2.86
CA ALA A 28 -6.20 4.69 2.53
C ALA A 28 -7.61 4.17 2.15
N PRO A 29 -7.70 3.20 1.22
CA PRO A 29 -8.98 2.61 0.83
C PRO A 29 -9.78 2.18 2.05
N ASN A 30 -11.07 2.55 2.09
CA ASN A 30 -11.94 2.15 3.20
C ASN A 30 -12.09 0.63 3.31
N ILE A 31 -12.06 -0.04 2.16
CA ILE A 31 -12.06 -1.49 2.04
C ILE A 31 -10.65 -1.94 1.69
N VAL A 32 -10.18 -3.00 2.33
CA VAL A 32 -8.90 -3.64 2.00
C VAL A 32 -8.89 -4.01 0.52
N PRO A 33 -7.89 -3.59 -0.27
CA PRO A 33 -7.80 -3.98 -1.67
C PRO A 33 -7.80 -5.50 -1.84
N SER A 34 -8.39 -5.99 -2.92
CA SER A 34 -8.18 -7.36 -3.37
C SER A 34 -6.99 -7.40 -4.32
N VAL A 35 -6.29 -8.54 -4.36
CA VAL A 35 -5.17 -8.77 -5.27
C VAL A 35 -5.46 -9.96 -6.16
N THR A 36 -5.26 -9.77 -7.46
CA THR A 36 -5.19 -10.86 -8.43
C THR A 36 -3.82 -10.90 -9.07
N ILE A 37 -3.35 -12.10 -9.42
CA ILE A 37 -2.11 -12.31 -10.16
C ILE A 37 -2.41 -13.20 -11.36
N ASP A 38 -2.15 -12.69 -12.56
CA ASP A 38 -2.50 -13.33 -13.83
C ASP A 38 -3.95 -13.82 -13.87
N GLY A 39 -4.87 -13.04 -13.26
CA GLY A 39 -6.30 -13.35 -13.15
C GLY A 39 -6.69 -14.26 -11.98
N THR A 40 -5.73 -14.80 -11.22
CA THR A 40 -6.01 -15.63 -10.03
C THR A 40 -6.13 -14.76 -8.77
N VAL A 41 -7.23 -14.89 -8.03
CA VAL A 41 -7.41 -14.19 -6.74
C VAL A 41 -6.47 -14.77 -5.69
N ILE A 42 -5.71 -13.90 -5.02
CA ILE A 42 -4.79 -14.30 -3.94
C ILE A 42 -5.45 -14.04 -2.59
N ALA A 43 -5.38 -15.03 -1.70
CA ALA A 43 -5.91 -14.91 -0.36
C ALA A 43 -5.08 -13.92 0.49
N LEU A 44 -5.76 -13.16 1.35
CA LEU A 44 -5.10 -12.23 2.26
C LEU A 44 -4.33 -13.01 3.34
N SER A 45 -3.04 -12.75 3.46
CA SER A 45 -2.11 -13.47 4.35
C SER A 45 -1.75 -12.67 5.60
N GLN A 46 -1.80 -11.34 5.54
CA GLN A 46 -1.62 -10.46 6.68
C GLN A 46 -2.41 -9.17 6.49
N LEU A 47 -2.94 -8.63 7.59
CA LEU A 47 -3.65 -7.36 7.60
C LEU A 47 -3.37 -6.57 8.87
N ASN A 48 -3.03 -5.31 8.70
CA ASN A 48 -3.11 -4.27 9.70
C ASN A 48 -3.84 -3.08 9.07
N TRP A 49 -5.14 -2.95 9.31
CA TRP A 49 -6.00 -2.01 8.59
C TRP A 49 -6.92 -1.23 9.49
N ILE A 50 -7.56 -0.21 8.93
CA ILE A 50 -8.62 0.55 9.58
C ILE A 50 -9.79 0.65 8.60
N THR A 51 -10.93 0.07 8.96
CA THR A 51 -12.18 0.13 8.19
C THR A 51 -13.26 0.77 9.06
N ASP A 52 -13.96 1.77 8.52
CA ASP A 52 -14.99 2.54 9.25
C ASP A 52 -14.52 3.00 10.64
N ASP A 53 -13.31 3.57 10.69
CA ASP A 53 -12.60 4.03 11.89
C ASP A 53 -12.36 2.97 12.97
N LYS A 54 -12.48 1.69 12.61
CA LYS A 54 -12.16 0.55 13.49
C LYS A 54 -10.93 -0.18 13.00
N PRO A 55 -9.96 -0.45 13.89
CA PRO A 55 -8.81 -1.27 13.52
C PRO A 55 -9.26 -2.71 13.23
N VAL A 56 -8.73 -3.25 12.15
CA VAL A 56 -8.92 -4.64 11.71
C VAL A 56 -7.54 -5.25 11.54
N HIS A 57 -7.29 -6.33 12.29
CA HIS A 57 -6.01 -7.04 12.22
C HIS A 57 -6.24 -8.49 11.83
N LEU A 58 -5.43 -8.97 10.90
CA LEU A 58 -5.27 -10.38 10.57
C LEU A 58 -3.79 -10.70 10.72
N ASN A 59 -3.45 -11.40 11.79
CA ASN A 59 -2.12 -11.95 12.02
C ASN A 59 -2.28 -13.41 12.44
N PHE A 60 -1.42 -14.27 11.90
CA PHE A 60 -1.40 -15.68 12.21
C PHE A 60 -0.30 -15.95 13.23
N THR A 61 -0.67 -16.45 14.40
CA THR A 61 0.32 -16.87 15.42
C THR A 61 1.02 -18.16 15.01
N ASP A 62 0.31 -19.06 14.33
CA ASP A 62 0.88 -20.23 13.67
C ASP A 62 1.07 -19.93 12.18
N LEU A 63 2.32 -19.82 11.76
CA LEU A 63 2.69 -19.42 10.41
C LEU A 63 2.38 -20.49 9.36
N THR A 64 2.17 -21.74 9.77
CA THR A 64 1.74 -22.81 8.85
C THR A 64 0.30 -22.64 8.37
N LEU A 65 -0.48 -21.81 9.06
CA LEU A 65 -1.86 -21.49 8.71
C LEU A 65 -1.97 -20.27 7.80
N VAL A 66 -0.86 -19.58 7.53
CA VAL A 66 -0.86 -18.43 6.62
C VAL A 66 -1.28 -18.92 5.22
N PRO A 67 -2.34 -18.33 4.63
CA PRO A 67 -2.76 -18.69 3.29
C PRO A 67 -1.65 -18.42 2.27
N ILE A 68 -1.31 -19.45 1.50
CA ILE A 68 -0.41 -19.36 0.34
C ILE A 68 -1.16 -19.88 -0.87
N THR A 69 -1.51 -18.98 -1.79
CA THR A 69 -2.26 -19.35 -2.99
C THR A 69 -1.32 -19.98 -4.03
N PRO A 70 -1.58 -21.19 -4.54
CA PRO A 70 -0.83 -21.75 -5.66
C PRO A 70 -1.16 -20.99 -6.95
N LEU A 71 -0.14 -20.70 -7.74
CA LEU A 71 -0.22 -19.97 -9.00
C LEU A 71 0.60 -20.69 -10.07
N PRO A 72 0.04 -21.09 -11.22
CA PRO A 72 0.82 -21.70 -12.29
C PRO A 72 1.88 -20.72 -12.80
N ALA A 73 3.13 -21.16 -12.91
CA ALA A 73 4.22 -20.36 -13.45
C ALA A 73 4.05 -20.15 -14.96
N SER A 74 3.38 -19.06 -15.34
CA SER A 74 2.99 -18.78 -16.74
C SER A 74 4.11 -18.14 -17.57
N GLY A 75 5.24 -17.74 -16.97
CA GLY A 75 6.34 -17.08 -17.66
C GLY A 75 7.40 -16.46 -16.73
N THR A 76 8.14 -15.48 -17.26
CA THR A 76 9.20 -14.73 -16.55
C THR A 76 8.71 -13.40 -15.98
N SER A 77 7.41 -13.14 -16.01
CA SER A 77 6.79 -11.93 -15.48
C SER A 77 5.40 -12.24 -14.95
N LEU A 78 4.98 -11.51 -13.92
CA LEU A 78 3.64 -11.59 -13.37
C LEU A 78 2.90 -10.27 -13.60
N THR A 79 1.60 -10.36 -13.88
CA THR A 79 0.70 -9.21 -13.86
C THR A 79 -0.12 -9.26 -12.58
N ILE A 80 0.15 -8.33 -11.68
CA ILE A 80 -0.55 -8.18 -10.40
C ILE A 80 -1.55 -7.03 -10.55
N VAL A 81 -2.79 -7.23 -10.12
CA VAL A 81 -3.82 -6.18 -10.11
C VAL A 81 -4.31 -6.01 -8.68
N ILE A 82 -4.17 -4.78 -8.17
CA ILE A 82 -4.65 -4.35 -6.85
C ILE A 82 -5.93 -3.54 -7.08
N SER A 83 -7.03 -3.94 -6.46
CA SER A 83 -8.34 -3.29 -6.65
C SER A 83 -8.47 -2.01 -5.81
N SER A 84 -7.73 -0.97 -6.18
CA SER A 84 -7.83 0.36 -5.60
C SER A 84 -7.51 1.43 -6.64
N ASP A 85 -8.29 2.51 -6.61
CA ASP A 85 -8.02 3.77 -7.31
C ASP A 85 -7.07 4.70 -6.54
N ILE A 86 -6.80 4.39 -5.28
CA ILE A 86 -5.86 5.14 -4.44
C ILE A 86 -4.46 4.56 -4.66
N PRO A 87 -3.45 5.41 -4.96
CA PRO A 87 -2.06 4.98 -5.00
C PRO A 87 -1.56 4.53 -3.62
N PRO A 88 -0.84 3.40 -3.52
CA PRO A 88 -0.21 3.00 -2.27
C PRO A 88 1.03 3.84 -1.98
N GLU A 89 1.34 4.00 -0.69
CA GLU A 89 2.55 4.63 -0.15
C GLU A 89 3.68 3.61 0.02
N VAL A 90 3.33 2.32 0.09
CA VAL A 90 4.26 1.20 0.09
C VAL A 90 3.74 0.17 -0.91
N LEU A 91 4.58 -0.23 -1.86
CA LEU A 91 4.29 -1.34 -2.76
C LEU A 91 5.55 -2.17 -2.94
N ASP A 92 5.67 -3.22 -2.13
CA ASP A 92 6.81 -4.13 -2.18
C ASP A 92 6.39 -5.48 -2.75
N ILE A 93 7.25 -6.03 -3.60
CA ILE A 93 7.15 -7.40 -4.09
C ILE A 93 8.40 -8.15 -3.65
N GLY A 94 8.22 -9.07 -2.71
CA GLY A 94 9.24 -10.02 -2.30
C GLY A 94 9.16 -11.29 -3.14
N LEU A 95 10.29 -11.76 -3.64
CA LEU A 95 10.43 -12.99 -4.43
C LEU A 95 11.51 -13.87 -3.79
N TYR A 96 11.19 -15.14 -3.55
CA TYR A 96 12.03 -16.07 -2.80
C TYR A 96 12.01 -17.45 -3.46
N SER A 97 13.08 -18.23 -3.28
CA SER A 97 13.18 -19.58 -3.84
C SER A 97 12.40 -20.63 -3.03
N LYS A 98 12.19 -20.41 -1.73
CA LYS A 98 11.55 -21.36 -0.83
C LYS A 98 11.01 -20.69 0.44
N LEU A 99 10.29 -21.49 1.25
CA LEU A 99 9.98 -21.15 2.63
C LEU A 99 11.01 -21.81 3.56
N ASP A 100 11.25 -21.20 4.71
CA ASP A 100 12.04 -21.78 5.79
C ASP A 100 11.26 -22.84 6.58
N ALA A 101 11.89 -23.44 7.58
CA ALA A 101 11.25 -24.44 8.44
C ALA A 101 10.06 -23.90 9.26
N GLY A 102 9.97 -22.58 9.42
CA GLY A 102 8.86 -21.88 10.08
C GLY A 102 7.73 -21.49 9.14
N GLY A 103 7.86 -21.75 7.83
CA GLY A 103 6.85 -21.37 6.83
C GLY A 103 6.96 -19.92 6.35
N LEU A 104 8.03 -19.21 6.68
CA LEU A 104 8.28 -17.85 6.19
C LEU A 104 9.10 -17.87 4.90
N PRO A 105 8.97 -16.86 4.03
CA PRO A 105 9.86 -16.72 2.88
C PRO A 105 11.33 -16.68 3.31
N ASP A 106 12.13 -17.60 2.78
CA ASP A 106 13.54 -17.76 3.15
C ASP A 106 14.42 -16.85 2.29
N SER A 107 15.11 -15.91 2.92
CA SER A 107 16.03 -14.97 2.26
C SER A 107 17.47 -15.48 2.14
N SER A 108 17.81 -16.62 2.78
CA SER A 108 19.19 -17.13 2.85
C SER A 108 19.77 -17.54 1.49
N ASP A 109 18.92 -17.78 0.49
CA ASP A 109 19.29 -18.30 -0.83
C ASP A 109 18.91 -17.33 -1.96
N GLY A 110 19.06 -16.02 -1.71
CA GLY A 110 18.94 -14.99 -2.75
C GLY A 110 17.53 -14.38 -2.93
N GLY A 111 16.81 -14.15 -1.83
CA GLY A 111 15.53 -13.42 -1.89
C GLY A 111 15.68 -12.00 -2.43
N THR A 112 14.77 -11.60 -3.32
CA THR A 112 14.72 -10.24 -3.90
C THR A 112 13.52 -9.51 -3.35
N ASN A 113 13.71 -8.30 -2.79
CA ASN A 113 12.60 -7.40 -2.46
C ASN A 113 12.65 -6.19 -3.39
N ILE A 114 11.54 -5.94 -4.08
CA ILE A 114 11.41 -4.89 -5.09
C ILE A 114 10.41 -3.87 -4.56
N ASN A 115 10.87 -2.66 -4.22
CA ASN A 115 9.98 -1.52 -4.03
C ASN A 115 9.54 -1.02 -5.41
N CYS A 116 8.31 -1.35 -5.80
CA CYS A 116 7.80 -1.06 -7.13
C CYS A 116 7.47 0.41 -7.37
N LEU A 117 7.43 1.25 -6.33
CA LEU A 117 7.25 2.69 -6.51
C LEU A 117 8.52 3.36 -7.05
N ASP A 118 9.69 2.79 -6.76
CA ASP A 118 11.01 3.36 -7.09
C ASP A 118 11.84 2.52 -8.07
N SER A 119 11.42 1.29 -8.37
CA SER A 119 12.19 0.32 -9.17
C SER A 119 11.73 0.25 -10.63
N ASP A 120 12.70 0.17 -11.55
CA ASP A 120 12.46 -0.06 -12.98
C ASP A 120 12.05 -1.51 -13.32
N GLN A 121 12.18 -2.42 -12.35
CA GLN A 121 11.70 -3.80 -12.47
C GLN A 121 10.18 -3.92 -12.41
N CYS A 122 9.49 -2.83 -12.02
CA CYS A 122 8.03 -2.76 -12.00
C CYS A 122 7.54 -1.73 -13.02
N VAL A 123 6.53 -2.12 -13.80
CA VAL A 123 5.78 -1.20 -14.66
C VAL A 123 4.40 -1.01 -14.03
N LEU A 124 4.12 0.20 -13.57
CA LEU A 124 2.87 0.59 -12.93
C LEU A 124 1.91 1.21 -13.95
N THR A 125 0.68 0.70 -14.00
CA THR A 125 -0.40 1.25 -14.82
C THR A 125 -1.60 1.53 -13.94
N TYR A 126 -1.94 2.81 -13.77
CA TYR A 126 -3.10 3.25 -13.01
C TYR A 126 -4.35 3.28 -13.90
N SER A 127 -5.44 2.71 -13.40
CA SER A 127 -6.75 2.74 -14.03
C SER A 127 -7.82 3.09 -12.99
N PRO A 128 -9.00 3.60 -13.40
CA PRO A 128 -10.10 3.78 -12.46
C PRO A 128 -10.39 2.48 -11.70
N GLY A 129 -10.30 2.52 -10.37
CA GLY A 129 -10.56 1.39 -9.47
C GLY A 129 -9.46 0.33 -9.39
N SER A 130 -8.31 0.49 -10.07
CA SER A 130 -7.23 -0.49 -9.98
C SER A 130 -5.84 0.05 -10.28
N LEU A 131 -4.84 -0.56 -9.64
CA LEU A 131 -3.43 -0.46 -9.99
C LEU A 131 -2.97 -1.80 -10.55
N GLN A 132 -2.51 -1.80 -11.79
CA GLN A 132 -1.83 -2.95 -12.38
C GLN A 132 -0.31 -2.77 -12.24
N VAL A 133 0.36 -3.82 -11.80
CA VAL A 133 1.81 -3.92 -11.65
C VAL A 133 2.29 -5.08 -12.51
N ARG A 134 3.18 -4.82 -13.46
CA ARG A 134 3.94 -5.88 -14.12
C ARG A 134 5.32 -5.95 -13.50
N VAL A 135 5.71 -7.14 -13.04
CA VAL A 135 7.01 -7.37 -12.40
C VAL A 135 7.71 -8.55 -13.07
N SER A 136 9.01 -8.42 -13.31
CA SER A 136 9.83 -9.54 -13.79
C SER A 136 10.13 -10.51 -12.65
N VAL A 137 9.97 -11.80 -12.92
CA VAL A 137 10.23 -12.87 -11.96
C VAL A 137 11.32 -13.78 -12.51
N GLY A 138 12.43 -13.86 -11.77
CA GLY A 138 13.51 -14.78 -12.07
C GLY A 138 13.07 -16.24 -12.01
N ALA A 139 13.64 -17.09 -12.88
CA ALA A 139 13.27 -18.51 -13.02
C ALA A 139 13.48 -19.37 -11.77
N HIS A 140 14.23 -18.88 -10.78
CA HIS A 140 14.53 -19.58 -9.52
C HIS A 140 13.57 -19.22 -8.38
N HIS A 141 12.75 -18.18 -8.54
CA HIS A 141 11.76 -17.82 -7.52
C HIS A 141 10.57 -18.78 -7.55
N ARG A 142 10.07 -19.14 -6.38
CA ARG A 142 8.90 -20.02 -6.19
C ARG A 142 7.89 -19.46 -5.21
N ILE A 143 8.28 -18.54 -4.33
CA ILE A 143 7.40 -17.88 -3.37
C ILE A 143 7.40 -16.39 -3.69
N GLY A 144 6.21 -15.79 -3.69
CA GLY A 144 6.06 -14.35 -3.82
C GLY A 144 5.21 -13.77 -2.71
N VAL A 145 5.55 -12.54 -2.31
CA VAL A 145 4.83 -11.76 -1.32
C VAL A 145 4.55 -10.40 -1.93
N VAL A 146 3.27 -10.04 -2.05
CA VAL A 146 2.84 -8.69 -2.41
C VAL A 146 2.49 -7.97 -1.12
N ARG A 147 3.08 -6.81 -0.87
CA ARG A 147 2.74 -5.96 0.27
C ARG A 147 2.31 -4.59 -0.23
N CYS A 148 1.15 -4.14 0.23
CA CYS A 148 0.66 -2.79 0.00
C CYS A 148 0.50 -2.05 1.32
N GLY A 149 0.82 -0.77 1.33
CA GLY A 149 0.61 0.13 2.46
C GLY A 149 0.06 1.47 2.03
N TYR A 150 -0.76 2.06 2.89
CA TYR A 150 -1.43 3.34 2.65
C TYR A 150 -1.43 4.17 3.92
N LEU A 151 -1.37 5.49 3.77
CA LEU A 151 -1.53 6.40 4.91
C LEU A 151 -3.02 6.60 5.20
N LYS A 152 -3.41 6.38 6.45
CA LYS A 152 -4.75 6.64 6.96
C LYS A 152 -4.64 7.62 8.13
N ALA A 153 -5.25 8.79 7.98
CA ALA A 153 -5.39 9.73 9.08
C ALA A 153 -6.51 9.24 10.01
N MET A 154 -6.23 9.14 11.31
CA MET A 154 -7.28 8.98 12.32
C MET A 154 -7.30 10.22 13.22
N ALA A 155 -8.45 10.87 13.31
CA ALA A 155 -8.71 11.81 14.38
C ALA A 155 -9.23 11.03 15.59
N THR A 156 -8.61 11.20 16.75
CA THR A 156 -9.19 10.74 18.02
C THR A 156 -9.51 11.95 18.87
N VAL A 157 -10.48 11.81 19.78
CA VAL A 157 -10.94 12.93 20.65
C VAL A 157 -9.77 13.58 21.42
N ASP A 158 -8.71 12.81 21.70
CA ASP A 158 -7.58 13.22 22.54
C ASP A 158 -6.26 13.45 21.78
N LYS A 159 -6.20 13.24 20.46
CA LYS A 159 -4.96 13.44 19.68
C LYS A 159 -5.19 14.10 18.32
N PRO A 160 -4.28 14.98 17.88
CA PRO A 160 -4.31 15.54 16.54
C PRO A 160 -4.24 14.43 15.47
N LEU A 161 -4.80 14.70 14.30
CA LEU A 161 -4.72 13.85 13.11
C LEU A 161 -3.27 13.46 12.85
N ALA A 162 -2.94 12.20 13.09
CA ALA A 162 -1.65 11.60 12.76
C ALA A 162 -1.90 10.52 11.69
N PRO A 163 -1.24 10.61 10.52
CA PRO A 163 -1.29 9.54 9.53
C PRO A 163 -0.64 8.27 10.09
N GLU A 164 -1.37 7.16 10.05
CA GLU A 164 -0.85 5.83 10.35
C GLU A 164 -0.73 5.01 9.08
N LEU A 165 0.32 4.19 8.98
CA LEU A 165 0.49 3.27 7.87
C LEU A 165 -0.35 2.01 8.12
N VAL A 166 -1.39 1.83 7.31
CA VAL A 166 -2.14 0.57 7.22
C VAL A 166 -1.54 -0.29 6.12
N THR A 167 -1.43 -1.60 6.35
CA THR A 167 -0.79 -2.53 5.43
C THR A 167 -1.56 -3.82 5.25
N ALA A 168 -1.48 -4.38 4.06
CA ALA A 168 -1.98 -5.72 3.73
C ALA A 168 -0.90 -6.49 2.97
N ALA A 169 -0.87 -7.81 3.14
CA ALA A 169 0.04 -8.68 2.41
C ALA A 169 -0.64 -9.95 1.90
N TRP A 170 -0.19 -10.41 0.74
CA TRP A 170 -0.67 -11.61 0.05
C TRP A 170 0.51 -12.47 -0.33
N VAL A 171 0.41 -13.77 -0.07
CA VAL A 171 1.48 -14.75 -0.34
C VAL A 171 1.00 -15.75 -1.38
N PHE A 172 1.85 -16.03 -2.37
CA PHE A 172 1.59 -17.01 -3.40
C PHE A 172 2.79 -17.92 -3.63
N ARG A 173 2.53 -19.11 -4.18
CA ARG A 173 3.53 -20.08 -4.59
C ARG A 173 3.40 -20.36 -6.08
N LEU A 174 4.48 -20.15 -6.81
CA LEU A 174 4.58 -20.57 -8.21
C LEU A 174 4.70 -22.09 -8.28
N THR A 175 3.78 -22.72 -9.02
CA THR A 175 3.79 -24.15 -9.31
C THR A 175 4.20 -24.36 -10.76
N ASP A 176 4.89 -25.45 -11.05
CA ASP A 176 5.18 -25.82 -12.43
C ASP A 176 3.86 -26.03 -13.20
N VAL A 177 3.86 -25.69 -14.49
CA VAL A 177 2.70 -25.94 -15.37
C VAL A 177 2.75 -27.41 -15.78
N GLU A 178 1.70 -28.17 -15.45
CA GLU A 178 1.52 -29.56 -15.89
C GLU A 178 1.29 -29.68 -17.40
#